data_AF-A0A956I540-F1
#
_entry.id   AF-A0A956I540-F1
#
_cell.length_a   1.000
_cell.length_b   1.000
_cell.length_c   1.000
_cell.angle_alpha   90.00
_cell.angle_beta   90.00
_cell.angle_gamma   90.00
#
_symmetry.space_group_name_H-M   'P 1'
#
loop_
_entity.id
_entity.type
_entity.pdbx_description
1 polymer ?
#
loop_
_entity_poly.entity_id
_entity_poly.type
_entity_poly.pdbx_seq_one_letter_code
_entity_poly.pdbx_strand_id
1 'polypeptide(L)'
;MSAADEGGGTLARRAGIVGAGTLASRILGFARDAVIAAVFPAAATDLFFLVFTIPNALRMLLGEGAVSSAVVPVFAEIRTKEGEEPARVYFAKVGGALVLVLTLVSGLGVLGAPLLARLYATGYVDDPARFEETVTLTRVVFPYIFFMG
;
A
#
# COMPACT_ATOMS: atom_id res chain seq x y z
N MET A 1 24.03 40.90 -11.38
CA MET A 1 23.96 40.03 -10.20
C MET A 1 22.49 39.85 -9.83
N SER A 2 21.76 39.02 -10.60
CA SER A 2 20.32 38.83 -10.42
C SER A 2 19.83 37.66 -11.30
N ALA A 3 18.81 36.95 -10.82
CA ALA A 3 18.02 35.86 -11.42
C ALA A 3 18.56 34.41 -11.39
N ALA A 4 19.87 34.13 -11.48
CA ALA A 4 20.37 32.74 -11.47
C ALA A 4 20.57 32.15 -10.05
N ASP A 5 20.79 33.01 -9.04
CA ASP A 5 21.15 32.61 -7.66
C ASP A 5 19.91 32.28 -6.79
N GLU A 6 18.75 32.89 -7.07
CA GLU A 6 17.51 32.67 -6.30
C GLU A 6 16.88 31.28 -6.53
N GLY A 7 17.05 30.73 -7.74
CA GLY A 7 16.55 29.40 -8.10
C GLY A 7 17.33 28.27 -7.41
N GLY A 8 18.65 28.42 -7.28
CA GLY A 8 19.55 27.46 -6.65
C GLY A 8 19.34 27.35 -5.15
N GLY A 9 19.24 28.48 -4.44
CA GLY A 9 18.97 28.51 -3.00
C GLY A 9 17.61 27.91 -2.63
N THR A 10 16.58 28.17 -3.44
CA THR A 10 15.23 27.64 -3.21
C THR A 10 15.15 26.14 -3.48
N LEU A 11 15.85 25.65 -4.51
CA LEU A 11 15.90 24.21 -4.83
C LEU A 11 16.71 23.44 -3.79
N ALA A 12 17.87 23.94 -3.37
CA ALA A 12 18.69 23.33 -2.32
C ALA A 12 17.95 23.26 -0.98
N ARG A 13 17.21 24.34 -0.62
CA ARG A 13 16.37 24.36 0.58
C ARG A 13 15.22 23.35 0.50
N ARG A 14 14.54 23.24 -0.65
CA ARG A 14 13.46 22.25 -0.85
C ARG A 14 13.99 20.81 -0.82
N ALA A 15 15.12 20.55 -1.49
CA ALA A 15 15.79 19.26 -1.46
C ALA A 15 16.23 18.88 -0.03
N GLY A 16 16.75 19.84 0.74
CA GLY A 16 17.11 19.64 2.13
C GLY A 16 15.91 19.28 3.02
N ILE A 17 14.76 19.94 2.82
CA ILE A 17 13.52 19.64 3.57
C ILE A 17 13.02 18.22 3.24
N VAL A 18 12.96 17.84 1.95
CA VAL A 18 12.53 16.49 1.54
C VAL A 18 13.51 15.42 2.04
N GLY A 19 14.82 15.69 1.96
CA GLY A 19 15.86 14.79 2.46
C GLY A 19 15.79 14.59 3.97
N ALA A 20 15.59 15.67 4.74
CA ALA A 20 15.39 15.60 6.18
C ALA A 20 14.12 14.81 6.55
N GLY A 21 13.00 15.05 5.84
CA GLY A 21 11.77 14.29 6.02
C GLY A 21 11.93 12.80 5.71
N THR A 22 12.71 12.47 4.67
CA THR A 22 13.02 11.08 4.29
C THR A 22 13.88 10.40 5.37
N LEU A 23 14.91 11.08 5.88
CA LEU A 23 15.76 10.56 6.96
C LEU A 23 14.97 10.36 8.25
N ALA A 24 14.17 11.34 8.65
CA ALA A 24 13.30 11.23 9.82
C ALA A 24 12.35 10.03 9.71
N SER A 25 11.72 9.84 8.53
CA SER A 25 10.85 8.70 8.27
C SER A 25 11.60 7.36 8.37
N ARG A 26 12.85 7.31 7.92
CA ARG A 26 13.70 6.11 8.05
C ARG A 26 14.07 5.80 9.49
N ILE A 27 14.43 6.81 10.28
CA ILE A 27 14.76 6.64 11.70
C ILE A 27 13.52 6.17 12.48
N LEU A 28 12.35 6.77 12.21
CA LEU A 28 11.09 6.35 12.82
C LEU A 28 10.72 4.91 12.42
N GLY A 29 10.93 4.54 11.15
CA GLY A 29 10.76 3.17 10.67
C GLY A 29 11.67 2.18 11.40
N PHE A 30 12.96 2.52 11.54
CA PHE A 30 13.90 1.69 12.29
C PHE A 30 13.52 1.54 13.77
N ALA A 31 13.08 2.63 14.40
CA ALA A 31 12.61 2.58 15.79
C ALA A 31 11.37 1.69 15.94
N ARG A 32 10.43 1.75 14.99
CA ARG A 32 9.27 0.85 14.94
C ARG A 32 9.72 -0.61 14.87
N ASP A 33 10.64 -0.94 13.97
CA ASP A 33 11.10 -2.31 13.77
C ASP A 33 11.83 -2.84 15.02
N ALA A 34 12.65 -1.99 15.67
CA ALA A 34 13.32 -2.33 16.92
C ALA A 34 12.32 -2.58 18.07
N VAL A 35 11.28 -1.77 18.19
CA VAL A 35 10.21 -1.98 19.19
C VAL A 35 9.46 -3.27 18.91
N ILE A 36 9.10 -3.56 17.66
CA ILE A 36 8.41 -4.80 17.29
C ILE A 36 9.28 -6.02 17.66
N ALA A 37 10.57 -5.99 17.32
CA ALA A 37 11.50 -7.08 17.65
C ALA A 37 11.72 -7.28 19.16
N ALA A 38 11.64 -6.20 19.95
CA ALA A 38 11.81 -6.27 21.40
C ALA A 38 10.54 -6.74 22.14
N VAL A 39 9.35 -6.45 21.60
CA VAL A 39 8.07 -6.71 22.27
C VAL A 39 7.42 -8.02 21.80
N PHE A 40 7.58 -8.40 20.54
CA PHE A 40 6.93 -9.58 19.96
C PHE A 40 7.89 -10.76 19.81
N PRO A 41 7.45 -12.00 20.13
CA PRO A 41 8.22 -13.19 19.84
C PRO A 41 8.49 -13.31 18.33
N ALA A 42 9.72 -13.68 17.94
CA ALA A 42 10.13 -13.81 16.54
C ALA A 42 9.13 -14.64 15.69
N ALA A 43 8.63 -15.75 16.25
CA ALA A 43 7.68 -16.62 15.57
C ALA A 43 6.32 -15.95 15.23
N ALA A 44 5.86 -14.99 16.04
CA ALA A 44 4.63 -14.25 15.77
C ALA A 44 4.84 -13.16 14.70
N THR A 45 6.00 -12.51 14.74
CA THR A 45 6.39 -11.47 13.79
C THR A 45 6.62 -12.05 12.39
N ASP A 46 7.27 -13.21 12.28
CA ASP A 46 7.49 -13.91 11.00
C ASP A 46 6.17 -14.34 10.35
N LEU A 47 5.23 -14.84 11.17
CA LEU A 47 3.90 -15.23 10.69
C LEU A 47 3.11 -14.02 10.17
N PHE A 48 3.16 -12.90 10.89
CA PHE A 48 2.53 -11.66 10.44
C PHE A 48 3.10 -11.18 9.10
N PHE A 49 4.43 -11.13 8.94
CA PHE A 49 5.05 -10.70 7.69
C PHE A 49 4.74 -11.64 6.52
N LEU A 50 4.69 -12.94 6.78
CA LEU A 50 4.26 -13.93 5.79
C LEU A 50 2.83 -13.64 5.31
N VAL A 51 1.89 -13.49 6.24
CA VAL A 51 0.47 -13.20 5.93
C VAL A 51 0.32 -11.85 5.21
N PHE A 52 1.14 -10.86 5.56
CA PHE A 52 1.10 -9.52 4.97
C PHE A 52 1.65 -9.45 3.54
N THR A 53 2.33 -10.50 3.06
CA THR A 53 2.97 -10.50 1.73
C THR A 53 1.96 -10.33 0.60
N ILE A 54 0.84 -11.06 0.61
CA ILE A 54 -0.17 -10.98 -0.46
C ILE A 54 -0.87 -9.61 -0.47
N PRO A 55 -1.42 -9.11 0.66
CA PRO A 55 -2.00 -7.77 0.71
C PRO A 55 -1.02 -6.67 0.29
N ASN A 56 0.25 -6.78 0.71
CA ASN A 56 1.26 -5.80 0.35
C ASN A 56 1.63 -5.83 -1.14
N ALA A 57 1.70 -7.01 -1.77
CA ALA A 57 1.92 -7.13 -3.20
C ALA A 57 0.78 -6.47 -3.98
N LEU A 58 -0.48 -6.70 -3.57
CA LEU A 58 -1.65 -6.05 -4.16
C LEU A 58 -1.62 -4.53 -3.96
N ARG A 59 -1.16 -4.05 -2.80
CA ARG A 59 -0.90 -2.61 -2.57
C ARG A 59 0.12 -2.05 -3.53
N MET A 60 1.21 -2.76 -3.75
CA MET A 60 2.25 -2.35 -4.71
C MET A 60 1.67 -2.19 -6.11
N LEU A 61 0.83 -3.14 -6.53
CA LEU A 61 0.22 -3.14 -7.86
C LEU A 61 -0.90 -2.11 -8.01
N LEU A 62 -1.71 -1.87 -6.99
CA LEU A 62 -2.91 -1.03 -7.09
C LEU A 62 -2.71 0.39 -6.55
N GLY A 63 -1.83 0.58 -5.56
CA GLY A 63 -1.71 1.82 -4.79
C GLY A 63 -0.38 2.56 -4.94
N GLU A 64 0.75 1.89 -5.20
CA GLU A 64 2.06 2.56 -5.28
C GLU A 64 2.31 3.34 -6.58
N GLY A 65 1.30 3.45 -7.43
CA GLY A 65 1.32 4.39 -8.56
C GLY A 65 1.15 3.75 -9.94
N ALA A 66 0.98 2.43 -10.05
CA ALA A 66 0.65 1.82 -11.35
C ALA A 66 -0.74 2.26 -11.85
N VAL A 67 -1.71 2.39 -10.94
CA VAL A 67 -3.02 2.96 -11.28
C VAL A 67 -2.88 4.45 -11.58
N SER A 68 -2.19 5.22 -10.73
CA SER A 68 -2.01 6.66 -10.94
C SER A 68 -1.27 7.00 -12.24
N SER A 69 -0.26 6.22 -12.63
CA SER A 69 0.50 6.43 -13.86
C SER A 69 -0.32 6.16 -15.12
N ALA A 70 -1.32 5.28 -15.05
CA ALA A 70 -2.28 5.06 -16.13
C ALA A 70 -3.44 6.08 -16.13
N VAL A 71 -3.93 6.46 -14.95
CA VAL A 71 -5.13 7.30 -14.81
C VAL A 71 -4.86 8.78 -15.01
N VAL A 72 -3.74 9.29 -14.47
CA VAL A 72 -3.41 10.73 -14.51
C VAL A 72 -3.21 11.26 -15.94
N PRO A 73 -2.50 10.58 -16.86
CA PRO A 73 -2.34 11.04 -18.24
C PRO A 73 -3.67 11.12 -18.98
N VAL A 74 -4.52 10.10 -18.84
CA VAL A 74 -5.84 10.05 -19.48
C VAL A 74 -6.77 11.13 -18.92
N PHE A 75 -6.76 11.33 -17.59
CA PHE A 75 -7.50 12.43 -16.97
C PHE A 75 -7.05 13.80 -17.49
N ALA A 76 -5.74 14.03 -17.59
CA ALA A 76 -5.17 15.28 -18.10
C ALA A 76 -5.56 15.51 -19.57
N GLU A 77 -5.54 14.46 -20.39
CA GLU A 77 -5.98 14.51 -21.78
C GLU A 77 -7.46 14.88 -21.91
N ILE A 78 -8.35 14.18 -21.19
CA ILE A 78 -9.79 14.46 -21.19
C ILE A 78 -10.05 15.89 -20.71
N ARG A 79 -9.39 16.33 -19.63
CA ARG A 79 -9.54 17.69 -19.11
C ARG A 79 -9.15 18.75 -20.13
N THR A 80 -8.08 18.50 -20.90
CA THR A 80 -7.57 19.45 -21.89
C THR A 80 -8.43 19.48 -23.15
N LYS A 81 -8.93 18.32 -23.61
CA LYS A 81 -9.69 18.21 -24.87
C LYS A 81 -11.18 18.44 -24.71
N GLU A 82 -11.76 17.97 -23.61
CA GLU A 82 -13.21 17.87 -23.40
C GLU A 82 -13.70 18.75 -22.23
N GLY A 83 -12.79 19.29 -21.42
CA GLY A 83 -13.11 20.19 -20.31
C GLY A 83 -13.26 19.49 -18.96
N GLU A 84 -13.65 20.24 -17.93
CA GLU A 84 -13.64 19.77 -16.53
C GLU A 84 -14.73 18.75 -16.20
N GLU A 85 -15.94 18.94 -16.75
CA GLU A 85 -17.09 18.05 -16.52
C GLU A 85 -16.79 16.60 -16.95
N PRO A 86 -16.36 16.33 -18.21
CA PRO A 86 -15.99 14.99 -18.64
C PRO A 86 -14.84 14.38 -17.83
N ALA A 87 -13.83 15.18 -17.47
CA ALA A 87 -12.72 14.72 -16.66
C ALA A 87 -13.16 14.29 -15.26
N ARG A 88 -14.08 15.05 -14.64
CA ARG A 88 -14.67 14.70 -13.34
C ARG A 88 -15.47 13.40 -13.41
N VAL A 89 -16.26 13.20 -14.48
CA VAL A 89 -17.01 11.96 -14.70
C VAL A 89 -16.06 10.77 -14.87
N TYR A 90 -14.99 10.92 -15.65
CA TYR A 90 -13.95 9.89 -15.80
C TYR A 90 -13.33 9.54 -14.45
N PHE A 91 -12.92 10.53 -13.67
CA PHE A 91 -12.33 10.32 -12.35
C PHE A 91 -13.30 9.60 -11.40
N ALA A 92 -14.57 9.99 -11.38
CA ALA A 92 -15.60 9.34 -10.57
C ALA A 92 -15.83 7.87 -10.99
N LYS A 93 -15.84 7.57 -12.29
CA LYS A 93 -15.97 6.19 -12.81
C LYS A 93 -14.78 5.32 -12.42
N VAL A 94 -13.56 5.83 -12.60
CA VAL A 94 -12.33 5.11 -12.25
C VAL A 94 -12.26 4.90 -10.73
N GLY A 95 -12.52 5.93 -9.94
CA GLY A 95 -12.56 5.82 -8.47
C GLY A 95 -13.61 4.82 -8.00
N GLY A 96 -14.83 4.86 -8.55
CA GLY A 96 -15.88 3.89 -8.24
C GLY A 96 -15.49 2.46 -8.62
N ALA A 97 -14.86 2.27 -9.78
CA ALA A 97 -14.36 0.96 -10.19
C ALA A 97 -13.24 0.45 -9.26
N LEU A 98 -12.32 1.32 -8.83
CA LEU A 98 -11.27 0.98 -7.87
C LEU A 98 -11.87 0.55 -6.53
N VAL A 99 -12.79 1.34 -5.97
CA VAL A 99 -13.48 1.00 -4.72
C VAL A 99 -14.15 -0.37 -4.83
N LEU A 100 -14.88 -0.62 -5.93
CA LEU A 100 -15.53 -1.90 -6.16
C LEU A 100 -14.52 -3.06 -6.22
N VAL A 101 -13.43 -2.91 -6.98
CA VAL A 101 -12.38 -3.93 -7.08
C VAL A 101 -11.74 -4.19 -5.73
N LEU A 102 -11.39 -3.14 -4.98
CA LEU A 102 -10.78 -3.26 -3.66
C LEU A 102 -11.72 -3.92 -2.65
N THR A 103 -13.02 -3.60 -2.67
CA THR A 103 -14.02 -4.26 -1.84
C THR A 103 -14.14 -5.74 -2.19
N LEU A 104 -14.22 -6.09 -3.48
CA LEU A 104 -14.34 -7.47 -3.91
C LEU A 104 -13.09 -8.28 -3.55
N VAL A 105 -11.90 -7.76 -3.83
CA VAL A 105 -10.63 -8.42 -3.51
C VAL A 105 -10.47 -8.59 -2.00
N SER A 106 -10.80 -7.56 -1.21
CA SER A 106 -10.80 -7.63 0.25
C SER A 106 -11.76 -8.70 0.77
N GLY A 107 -13.01 -8.68 0.31
CA GLY A 107 -14.04 -9.66 0.70
C GLY A 107 -13.67 -11.09 0.31
N LEU A 108 -13.20 -11.30 -0.93
CA LEU A 108 -12.74 -12.60 -1.40
C LEU A 108 -11.53 -13.10 -0.60
N GLY A 109 -10.62 -12.21 -0.19
CA GLY A 109 -9.48 -12.57 0.63
C GLY A 109 -9.85 -12.99 2.06
N VAL A 110 -10.83 -12.31 2.67
CA VAL A 110 -11.35 -12.68 3.99
C VAL A 110 -12.10 -14.01 3.95
N LEU A 111 -12.97 -14.21 2.95
CA LEU A 111 -13.72 -15.45 2.77
C LEU A 111 -12.81 -16.61 2.37
N GLY A 112 -11.85 -16.36 1.49
CA GLY A 112 -10.85 -17.30 1.00
C GLY A 112 -9.64 -17.48 1.91
N ALA A 113 -9.61 -16.87 3.09
CA ALA A 113 -8.48 -16.92 4.02
C ALA A 113 -7.92 -18.33 4.28
N PRO A 114 -8.75 -19.40 4.47
CA PRO A 114 -8.22 -20.76 4.62
C PRO A 114 -7.47 -21.27 3.39
N LEU A 115 -7.94 -20.95 2.18
CA LEU A 115 -7.28 -21.35 0.93
C LEU A 115 -5.98 -20.58 0.74
N LEU A 116 -6.00 -19.28 1.04
CA LEU A 116 -4.80 -18.45 0.99
C LEU A 116 -3.76 -18.96 1.99
N ALA A 117 -4.13 -19.21 3.25
CA ALA A 117 -3.23 -19.77 4.25
C ALA A 117 -2.60 -21.09 3.79
N ARG A 118 -3.35 -22.00 3.15
CA ARG A 118 -2.76 -23.23 2.58
C ARG A 118 -1.73 -22.97 1.47
N LEU A 119 -1.91 -21.89 0.70
CA LEU A 119 -1.02 -21.55 -0.40
C LEU A 119 0.33 -21.02 0.08
N TYR A 120 0.34 -20.13 1.07
CA TYR A 120 1.57 -19.44 1.49
C TYR A 120 2.14 -19.93 2.82
N ALA A 121 1.34 -20.57 3.67
CA ALA A 121 1.74 -21.09 4.99
C ALA A 121 1.89 -22.62 4.96
N THR A 122 2.46 -23.16 3.88
CA THR A 122 2.64 -24.62 3.68
C THR A 122 3.40 -25.28 4.83
N GLY A 123 4.35 -24.57 5.45
CA GLY A 123 5.09 -25.05 6.62
C GLY A 123 4.29 -25.13 7.92
N TYR A 124 3.07 -24.60 7.95
CA TYR A 124 2.17 -24.63 9.11
C TYR A 124 0.89 -25.46 8.86
N VAL A 125 0.73 -26.07 7.67
CA VAL A 125 -0.47 -26.83 7.31
C VAL A 125 -0.66 -28.08 8.17
N ASP A 126 0.45 -28.70 8.60
CA ASP A 126 0.43 -29.92 9.42
C ASP A 126 0.26 -29.65 10.92
N ASP A 127 0.28 -28.38 11.35
CA ASP A 127 0.01 -27.94 12.73
C ASP A 127 -1.35 -27.21 12.77
N PRO A 128 -2.43 -27.87 13.26
CA PRO A 128 -3.77 -27.30 13.26
C PRO A 128 -3.88 -25.96 14.00
N ALA A 129 -3.15 -25.80 15.11
CA ALA A 129 -3.22 -24.59 15.92
C ALA A 129 -2.54 -23.41 15.21
N ARG A 130 -1.36 -23.63 14.63
CA ARG A 130 -0.64 -22.62 13.82
C ARG A 130 -1.42 -22.27 12.55
N PHE A 131 -2.06 -23.24 11.91
CA PHE A 131 -2.87 -23.01 10.73
C PHE A 131 -4.08 -22.13 11.05
N GLU A 132 -4.80 -22.40 12.14
CA GLU A 132 -5.96 -21.58 12.56
C GLU A 132 -5.55 -20.14 12.90
N GLU A 133 -4.42 -19.96 13.58
CA GLU A 133 -3.84 -18.65 13.86
C GLU A 133 -3.53 -17.89 12.56
N THR A 134 -2.90 -18.57 11.59
CA THR A 134 -2.60 -18.01 10.27
C THR A 134 -3.85 -17.55 9.53
N VAL A 135 -4.90 -18.38 9.52
CA VAL A 135 -6.19 -18.05 8.89
C VAL A 135 -6.82 -16.82 9.55
N THR A 136 -6.78 -16.76 10.88
CA THR A 136 -7.32 -15.63 11.64
C THR A 136 -6.57 -14.34 11.32
N LEU A 137 -5.23 -14.38 11.34
CA LEU A 137 -4.40 -13.24 10.96
C LEU A 137 -4.67 -12.81 9.51
N THR A 138 -4.85 -13.76 8.59
CA THR A 138 -5.20 -13.45 7.18
C THR A 138 -6.48 -12.63 7.11
N ARG A 139 -7.53 -13.05 7.82
CA ARG A 139 -8.83 -12.36 7.82
C ARG A 139 -8.74 -10.96 8.40
N VAL A 140 -7.89 -10.75 9.40
CA VAL A 140 -7.69 -9.44 10.03
C VAL A 140 -6.87 -8.50 9.14
N VAL A 141 -5.86 -9.03 8.47
CA VAL A 141 -4.93 -8.23 7.67
C VAL A 141 -5.48 -7.90 6.29
N PHE A 142 -6.22 -8.80 5.64
CA PHE A 142 -6.71 -8.58 4.27
C PHE A 142 -7.55 -7.31 4.06
N PRO A 143 -8.43 -6.90 4.98
CA PRO A 143 -9.18 -5.66 4.90
C PRO A 143 -8.34 -4.41 4.72
N TYR A 144 -7.05 -4.45 5.08
CA TYR A 144 -6.07 -3.40 4.79
C TYR A 144 -6.10 -2.95 3.32
N ILE A 145 -6.37 -3.87 2.37
CA ILE A 145 -6.42 -3.60 0.93
C ILE A 145 -7.51 -2.57 0.58
N PHE A 146 -8.61 -2.56 1.32
CA PHE A 146 -9.69 -1.60 1.08
C PHE A 146 -9.33 -0.19 1.54
N PHE A 147 -8.60 -0.05 2.65
CA PHE A 147 -8.29 1.24 3.28
C PHE A 147 -7.08 1.97 2.67
N MET A 148 -6.40 1.35 1.72
CA MET A 148 -5.23 1.92 1.05
C MET A 148 -5.57 2.66 -0.26
N GLY A 149 -6.81 2.57 -0.73
CA GLY A 149 -7.30 3.21 -1.97
C GLY A 149 -8.06 4.51 -1.73
#